data_AF-A0A4Q2YN71-F1
#
_entry.id   AF-A0A4Q2YN71-F1
#
_cell.length_a   1.000
_cell.length_b   1.000
_cell.length_c   1.000
_cell.angle_alpha   90.00
_cell.angle_beta   90.00
_cell.angle_gamma   90.00
#
_symmetry.space_group_name_H-M   'P 1'
#
loop_
_entity.id
_entity.type
_entity.pdbx_description
1 polymer ?
#
loop_
_entity_poly.entity_id
_entity_poly.type
_entity_poly.pdbx_seq_one_letter_code
_entity_poly.pdbx_strand_id
1 'polypeptide(L)'
;MSTTTQEFEAPDTIARAARAADSYHAETDDLVGERMVLNMGPSHPATHGVLRLILELNGEIIHSAIPDVGFLHRGDEKIAENMHYNQFVPYTDRLDYLAPLANNVAYACAVEKLMGWTLPPRGQALRVLCCELARISSHMLGVGVCAMDVGAMTVFLYTFTEREKVYNMCEQLTGARFTTSYTRVGGQLRDMPPGFDATVRQFLDECSVTIEEIAKLLDKNKIFLDRMMDVGAISRESAIAWGMTGPNLRASGVARDLRKDSPYLGYEKYDFDVPIAEEGDCYARYLCRMEEMRQSIRICRQVLDTMPEGPVNLADSKSMLPNKERVLMSMEELIHHFIVATQGIDAPAGEVYFAAENPKGELGFYIHSKGGGVPYRLKIRS
;
A
#
# COMPACT_ATOMS: atom_id res chain seq x y z
N MET A 1 -38.52 7.14 -49.50
CA MET A 1 -37.92 6.61 -48.26
C MET A 1 -38.33 7.54 -47.14
N SER A 2 -39.23 7.08 -46.25
CA SER A 2 -39.72 7.90 -45.13
C SER A 2 -38.60 8.07 -44.11
N THR A 3 -38.08 9.28 -43.98
CA THR A 3 -37.16 9.66 -42.91
C THR A 3 -37.90 9.57 -41.57
N THR A 4 -37.52 8.60 -40.75
CA THR A 4 -37.99 8.47 -39.37
C THR A 4 -37.16 9.38 -38.50
N THR A 5 -37.73 10.51 -38.09
CA THR A 5 -37.13 11.43 -37.12
C THR A 5 -37.32 10.83 -35.73
N GLN A 6 -36.24 10.49 -35.03
CA GLN A 6 -36.26 10.20 -33.60
C GLN A 6 -35.91 11.48 -32.85
N GLU A 7 -36.85 11.98 -32.04
CA GLU A 7 -36.58 13.04 -31.08
C GLU A 7 -35.82 12.46 -29.88
N PHE A 8 -34.65 13.03 -29.60
CA PHE A 8 -33.89 12.76 -28.38
C PHE A 8 -34.19 13.87 -27.38
N GLU A 9 -34.89 13.54 -26.30
CA GLU A 9 -35.01 14.43 -25.15
C GLU A 9 -33.75 14.32 -24.28
N ALA A 10 -33.01 15.42 -24.15
CA ALA A 10 -31.96 15.54 -23.14
C ALA A 10 -32.64 15.70 -21.77
N PRO A 11 -32.30 14.89 -20.75
CA PRO A 11 -32.97 14.95 -19.47
C PRO A 11 -32.66 16.29 -18.79
N ASP A 12 -33.71 17.11 -18.62
CA ASP A 12 -33.65 18.40 -17.95
C ASP A 12 -33.11 18.22 -16.52
N THR A 13 -32.12 19.01 -16.14
CA THR A 13 -31.49 18.95 -14.81
C THR A 13 -32.52 19.19 -13.70
N ILE A 14 -33.57 19.95 -14.02
CA ILE A 14 -34.72 20.21 -13.15
C ILE A 14 -35.53 18.94 -12.93
N ALA A 15 -35.74 18.10 -13.96
CA ALA A 15 -36.45 16.83 -13.82
C ALA A 15 -35.66 15.81 -12.99
N ARG A 16 -34.32 15.87 -13.02
CA ARG A 16 -33.45 15.04 -12.19
C ARG A 16 -33.47 15.48 -10.72
N ALA A 17 -33.53 16.79 -10.47
CA ALA A 17 -33.71 17.35 -9.13
C ALA A 17 -35.11 17.07 -8.57
N ALA A 18 -36.15 17.12 -9.41
CA ALA A 18 -37.52 16.77 -9.04
C ALA A 18 -37.65 15.29 -8.66
N ARG A 19 -37.04 14.37 -9.44
CA ARG A 19 -36.99 12.94 -9.07
C ARG A 19 -36.22 12.68 -7.78
N ALA A 20 -35.17 13.45 -7.49
CA ALA A 20 -34.45 13.38 -6.23
C ALA A 20 -35.27 13.90 -5.04
N ALA A 21 -36.12 14.91 -5.27
CA ALA A 21 -37.08 15.41 -4.28
C ALA A 21 -38.25 14.44 -4.08
N ASP A 22 -38.74 13.80 -5.14
CA ASP A 22 -39.79 12.77 -5.05
C ASP A 22 -39.29 11.52 -4.31
N SER A 23 -38.02 11.12 -4.50
CA SER A 23 -37.40 10.08 -3.66
C SER A 23 -37.27 10.50 -2.19
N TYR A 24 -37.05 11.78 -1.94
CA TYR A 24 -36.98 12.33 -0.57
C TYR A 24 -38.36 12.32 0.12
N HIS A 25 -39.44 12.49 -0.64
CA HIS A 25 -40.81 12.46 -0.11
C HIS A 25 -41.39 11.04 -0.01
N ALA A 26 -40.98 10.10 -0.87
CA ALA A 26 -41.41 8.71 -0.78
C ALA A 26 -40.94 8.02 0.52
N GLU A 27 -39.87 8.48 1.16
CA GLU A 27 -39.40 7.98 2.47
C GLU A 27 -40.24 8.44 3.67
N THR A 28 -41.18 9.38 3.48
CA THR A 28 -41.90 10.03 4.59
C THR A 28 -43.25 9.40 4.98
N ASP A 29 -43.68 8.31 4.34
CA ASP A 29 -45.03 7.74 4.55
C ASP A 29 -45.06 6.31 5.13
N ASP A 30 -43.97 5.85 5.76
CA ASP A 30 -43.93 4.58 6.50
C ASP A 30 -43.92 4.80 8.02
N LEU A 31 -45.12 4.79 8.61
CA LEU A 31 -45.37 4.72 10.07
C LEU A 31 -45.06 3.31 10.63
N VAL A 32 -43.81 2.86 10.55
CA VAL A 32 -43.23 1.75 11.35
C VAL A 32 -41.74 2.03 11.60
N GLY A 33 -41.42 2.71 12.71
CA GLY A 33 -40.05 2.87 13.23
C GLY A 33 -39.11 3.66 12.32
N GLU A 34 -39.04 4.97 12.54
CA GLU A 34 -38.30 5.97 11.74
C GLU A 34 -36.85 5.52 11.43
N ARG A 35 -36.64 4.90 10.26
CA ARG A 35 -35.31 4.66 9.71
C ARG A 35 -34.79 5.99 9.20
N MET A 36 -33.63 6.41 9.69
CA MET A 36 -32.99 7.65 9.27
C MET A 36 -31.83 7.33 8.32
N VAL A 37 -31.85 7.92 7.13
CA VAL A 37 -30.71 7.86 6.21
C VAL A 37 -29.75 9.00 6.54
N LEU A 38 -28.54 8.67 7.02
CA LEU A 38 -27.47 9.62 7.30
C LEU A 38 -26.37 9.50 6.25
N ASN A 39 -26.13 10.58 5.53
CA ASN A 39 -25.03 10.67 4.57
C ASN A 39 -23.80 11.28 5.24
N MET A 40 -22.82 10.43 5.56
CA MET A 40 -21.56 10.83 6.19
C MET A 40 -20.46 11.02 5.14
N GLY A 41 -19.90 12.23 5.04
CA GLY A 41 -18.91 12.59 4.03
C GLY A 41 -19.50 13.41 2.87
N PRO A 42 -18.74 13.69 1.80
CA PRO A 42 -17.42 13.11 1.45
C PRO A 42 -16.23 13.76 2.18
N SER A 43 -16.46 14.87 2.91
CA SER A 43 -15.46 15.54 3.75
C SER A 43 -15.84 15.43 5.22
N HIS A 44 -15.14 14.57 5.96
CA HIS A 44 -15.32 14.41 7.40
C HIS A 44 -13.97 14.01 8.05
N PRO A 45 -13.62 14.47 9.27
CA PRO A 45 -12.35 14.13 9.91
C PRO A 45 -12.09 12.63 10.07
N ALA A 46 -13.14 11.85 10.37
CA ALA A 46 -13.05 10.40 10.50
C ALA A 46 -12.91 9.66 9.16
N THR A 47 -13.25 10.30 8.04
CA THR A 47 -13.02 9.74 6.70
C THR A 47 -11.64 10.19 6.24
N HIS A 48 -10.58 9.54 6.73
CA HIS A 48 -9.19 9.84 6.36
C HIS A 48 -8.97 9.67 4.84
N GLY A 49 -9.18 10.76 4.11
CA GLY A 49 -9.30 10.78 2.65
C GLY A 49 -10.64 11.37 2.22
N VAL A 50 -11.24 10.80 1.18
CA VAL A 50 -12.54 11.21 0.66
C VAL A 50 -13.40 9.96 0.53
N LEU A 51 -14.31 9.78 1.47
CA LEU A 51 -15.22 8.63 1.54
C LEU A 51 -16.62 9.14 1.87
N ARG A 52 -17.61 8.63 1.15
CA ARG A 52 -19.01 8.89 1.44
C ARG A 52 -19.66 7.59 1.91
N LEU A 53 -20.25 7.60 3.08
CA LEU A 53 -20.99 6.48 3.66
C LEU A 53 -22.47 6.86 3.75
N ILE A 54 -23.32 6.12 3.05
CA ILE A 54 -24.78 6.23 3.19
C ILE A 54 -25.17 5.21 4.25
N LEU A 55 -25.53 5.68 5.43
CA LEU A 55 -25.88 4.86 6.58
C LEU A 55 -27.39 4.87 6.78
N GLU A 56 -28.00 3.70 6.87
CA GLU A 56 -29.38 3.57 7.34
C GLU A 56 -29.36 3.23 8.82
N LEU A 57 -29.88 4.14 9.63
CA LEU A 57 -29.84 4.05 11.09
C LEU A 57 -31.25 3.76 11.64
N ASN A 58 -31.30 2.95 12.68
CA ASN A 58 -32.45 2.79 13.55
C ASN A 58 -32.04 3.22 14.96
N GLY A 59 -32.25 4.51 15.27
CA GLY A 59 -31.68 5.15 16.46
C GLY A 59 -30.14 5.13 16.43
N GLU A 60 -29.53 4.42 17.38
CA GLU A 60 -28.07 4.26 17.48
C GLU A 60 -27.51 3.04 16.72
N ILE A 61 -28.38 2.17 16.20
CA ILE A 61 -27.98 0.92 15.53
C ILE A 61 -27.91 1.15 14.03
N ILE A 62 -26.77 0.79 13.43
CA ILE A 62 -26.58 0.78 11.98
C ILE A 62 -27.27 -0.46 11.40
N HIS A 63 -28.27 -0.26 10.54
CA HIS A 63 -28.96 -1.34 9.83
C HIS A 63 -28.24 -1.72 8.53
N SER A 64 -27.83 -0.72 7.75
CA SER A 64 -27.06 -0.92 6.53
C SER A 64 -26.07 0.23 6.33
N ALA A 65 -24.97 -0.06 5.65
CA ALA A 65 -23.94 0.91 5.31
C ALA A 65 -23.48 0.68 3.87
N ILE A 66 -23.72 1.67 3.02
CA ILE A 66 -23.32 1.63 1.61
C ILE A 66 -22.15 2.60 1.41
N PRO A 67 -20.92 2.10 1.22
CA PRO A 67 -19.77 2.95 0.91
C PRO A 67 -19.79 3.36 -0.57
N ASP A 68 -19.97 4.65 -0.82
CA ASP A 68 -19.81 5.27 -2.13
C ASP A 68 -18.33 5.66 -2.31
N VAL A 69 -17.64 4.88 -3.14
CA VAL A 69 -16.21 4.97 -3.41
C VAL A 69 -15.95 5.47 -4.83
N GLY A 70 -14.78 6.05 -5.08
CA GLY A 70 -14.36 6.49 -6.42
C GLY A 70 -14.02 7.98 -6.54
N PHE A 71 -14.21 8.77 -5.48
CA PHE A 71 -13.80 10.18 -5.45
C PHE A 71 -12.31 10.41 -5.72
N LEU A 72 -11.46 9.41 -5.44
CA LEU A 72 -10.02 9.42 -5.73
C LEU A 72 -9.65 8.49 -6.91
N HIS A 73 -10.60 8.10 -7.76
CA HIS A 73 -10.31 7.31 -8.95
C HIS A 73 -9.59 8.18 -10.00
N ARG A 74 -8.32 7.87 -10.26
CA ARG A 74 -7.46 8.62 -11.22
C ARG A 74 -7.21 7.87 -12.53
N GLY A 75 -7.78 6.68 -12.70
CA GLY A 75 -7.55 5.86 -13.89
C GLY A 75 -6.11 5.32 -14.00
N ASP A 76 -5.44 5.03 -12.88
CA ASP A 76 -4.02 4.61 -12.86
C ASP A 76 -3.76 3.37 -13.74
N GLU A 77 -4.68 2.40 -13.77
CA GLU A 77 -4.58 1.22 -14.67
C GLU A 77 -4.62 1.61 -16.15
N LYS A 78 -5.38 2.64 -16.52
CA LYS A 78 -5.45 3.12 -17.90
C LYS A 78 -4.22 3.92 -18.29
N ILE A 79 -3.65 4.65 -17.34
CA ILE A 79 -2.38 5.38 -17.53
C ILE A 79 -1.24 4.38 -17.73
N ALA A 80 -1.23 3.26 -17.00
CA ALA A 80 -0.25 2.19 -17.17
C ALA A 80 -0.19 1.66 -18.62
N GLU A 81 -1.34 1.52 -19.27
CA GLU A 81 -1.44 1.05 -20.68
C GLU A 81 -0.79 2.01 -21.70
N ASN A 82 -0.48 3.24 -21.30
CA ASN A 82 0.12 4.26 -22.18
C ASN A 82 1.55 4.64 -21.78
N MET A 83 2.13 3.99 -20.77
CA MET A 83 3.45 4.34 -20.22
C MET A 83 4.41 3.15 -20.23
N HIS A 84 5.70 3.45 -20.38
CA HIS A 84 6.72 2.42 -20.24
C HIS A 84 6.79 1.87 -18.81
N TYR A 85 7.27 0.63 -18.65
CA TYR A 85 7.35 -0.04 -17.34
C TYR A 85 8.02 0.82 -16.25
N ASN A 86 9.14 1.48 -16.56
CA ASN A 86 9.85 2.35 -15.62
C ASN A 86 9.19 3.74 -15.44
N GLN A 87 8.43 4.22 -16.43
CA GLN A 87 7.67 5.47 -16.32
C GLN A 87 6.43 5.31 -15.43
N PHE A 88 5.91 4.10 -15.28
CA PHE A 88 4.77 3.82 -14.41
C PHE A 88 5.14 3.75 -12.90
N VAL A 89 6.41 3.50 -12.56
CA VAL A 89 6.88 3.41 -11.15
C VAL A 89 6.43 4.58 -10.25
N PRO A 90 6.46 5.87 -10.67
CA PRO A 90 5.98 6.97 -9.83
C PRO A 90 4.48 6.93 -9.52
N TYR A 91 3.69 6.18 -10.29
CA TYR A 91 2.27 5.95 -9.98
C TYR A 91 2.11 4.91 -8.87
N THR A 92 3.01 3.93 -8.76
CA THR A 92 2.95 2.91 -7.69
C THR A 92 3.24 3.51 -6.32
N ASP A 93 4.06 4.56 -6.24
CA ASP A 93 4.24 5.38 -5.02
C ASP A 93 2.91 6.00 -4.52
N ARG A 94 1.97 6.27 -5.43
CA ARG A 94 0.74 7.04 -5.18
C ARG A 94 -0.50 6.17 -4.94
N LEU A 95 -0.36 4.84 -5.04
CA LEU A 95 -1.44 3.89 -4.76
C LEU A 95 -1.71 3.85 -3.26
N ASP A 96 -0.77 3.26 -2.49
CA ASP A 96 -0.72 3.40 -1.04
C ASP A 96 0.39 4.38 -0.66
N TYR A 97 0.01 5.65 -0.47
CA TYR A 97 0.93 6.73 -0.15
C TYR A 97 1.57 6.61 1.26
N LEU A 98 1.19 5.59 2.05
CA LEU A 98 1.81 5.30 3.34
C LEU A 98 3.08 4.45 3.22
N ALA A 99 3.12 3.57 2.21
CA ALA A 99 4.21 2.61 1.99
C ALA A 99 4.73 2.65 0.53
N PRO A 100 5.18 3.82 0.05
CA PRO A 100 5.58 4.01 -1.36
C PRO A 100 6.71 3.05 -1.79
N LEU A 101 7.72 2.84 -0.93
CA LEU A 101 8.82 1.94 -1.20
C LEU A 101 8.36 0.49 -1.39
N ALA A 102 7.46 0.00 -0.54
CA ALA A 102 6.95 -1.36 -0.62
C ALA A 102 6.10 -1.58 -1.89
N ASN A 103 5.29 -0.58 -2.29
CA ASN A 103 4.52 -0.65 -3.53
C ASN A 103 5.43 -0.73 -4.77
N ASN A 104 6.49 0.09 -4.80
CA ASN A 104 7.44 0.06 -5.91
C ASN A 104 8.16 -1.28 -6.00
N VAL A 105 8.51 -1.87 -4.86
CA VAL A 105 9.11 -3.21 -4.81
C VAL A 105 8.13 -4.27 -5.34
N ALA A 106 6.87 -4.24 -4.91
CA ALA A 106 5.85 -5.18 -5.38
C ALA A 106 5.66 -5.11 -6.90
N TYR A 107 5.60 -3.90 -7.47
CA TYR A 107 5.51 -3.70 -8.91
C TYR A 107 6.77 -4.14 -9.65
N ALA A 108 7.96 -3.75 -9.16
CA ALA A 108 9.22 -4.14 -9.77
C ALA A 108 9.39 -5.67 -9.81
N CYS A 109 9.04 -6.36 -8.73
CA CYS A 109 9.07 -7.83 -8.68
C CYS A 109 8.07 -8.48 -9.66
N ALA A 110 6.90 -7.86 -9.88
CA ALA A 110 5.94 -8.35 -10.87
C ALA A 110 6.50 -8.27 -12.30
N VAL A 111 7.14 -7.15 -12.65
CA VAL A 111 7.77 -6.97 -13.97
C VAL A 111 9.01 -7.84 -14.10
N GLU A 112 9.85 -7.96 -13.07
CA GLU A 112 11.04 -8.83 -13.08
C GLU A 112 10.67 -10.30 -13.26
N LYS A 113 9.58 -10.75 -12.64
CA LYS A 113 9.04 -12.11 -12.84
C LYS A 113 8.57 -12.33 -14.28
N LEU A 114 8.01 -11.31 -14.92
CA LEU A 114 7.64 -11.35 -16.34
C LEU A 114 8.87 -11.42 -17.25
N MET A 115 9.96 -10.73 -16.89
CA MET A 115 11.23 -10.76 -17.62
C MET A 115 12.07 -12.02 -17.35
N GLY A 116 11.76 -12.77 -16.29
CA GLY A 116 12.60 -13.89 -15.82
C GLY A 116 13.91 -13.44 -15.16
N TRP A 117 13.94 -12.23 -14.60
CA TRP A 117 15.13 -11.64 -14.00
C TRP A 117 15.25 -11.93 -12.51
N THR A 118 16.46 -12.26 -12.07
CA THR A 118 16.79 -12.46 -10.66
C THR A 118 17.80 -11.41 -10.20
N LEU A 119 17.43 -10.64 -9.18
CA LEU A 119 18.31 -9.60 -8.63
C LEU A 119 19.52 -10.15 -7.89
N PRO A 120 20.64 -9.40 -7.85
CA PRO A 120 21.76 -9.72 -6.99
C PRO A 120 21.38 -9.76 -5.50
N PRO A 121 22.09 -10.54 -4.66
CA PRO A 121 21.79 -10.65 -3.23
C PRO A 121 21.75 -9.32 -2.47
N ARG A 122 22.63 -8.36 -2.81
CA ARG A 122 22.64 -7.03 -2.18
C ARG A 122 21.41 -6.22 -2.55
N GLY A 123 21.02 -6.22 -3.84
CA GLY A 123 19.80 -5.59 -4.31
C GLY A 123 18.56 -6.14 -3.62
N GLN A 124 18.50 -7.46 -3.41
CA GLN A 124 17.41 -8.10 -2.68
C GLN A 124 17.35 -7.65 -1.21
N ALA A 125 18.48 -7.71 -0.49
CA ALA A 125 18.56 -7.30 0.92
C ALA A 125 18.14 -5.83 1.13
N LEU A 126 18.58 -4.94 0.23
CA LEU A 126 18.21 -3.52 0.31
C LEU A 126 16.71 -3.30 0.08
N ARG A 127 16.07 -4.04 -0.84
CA ARG A 127 14.60 -3.98 -1.00
C ARG A 127 13.87 -4.47 0.23
N VAL A 128 14.35 -5.54 0.88
CA VAL A 128 13.77 -6.03 2.14
C VAL A 128 13.84 -4.96 3.22
N LEU A 129 15.01 -4.30 3.38
CA LEU A 129 15.15 -3.17 4.30
C LEU A 129 14.15 -2.05 4.01
N CYS A 130 14.00 -1.65 2.75
CA CYS A 130 13.04 -0.63 2.34
C CYS A 130 11.58 -1.04 2.61
N CYS A 131 11.22 -2.31 2.36
CA CYS A 131 9.88 -2.83 2.62
C CYS A 131 9.54 -2.81 4.12
N GLU A 132 10.47 -3.24 4.98
CA GLU A 132 10.23 -3.28 6.43
C GLU A 132 10.24 -1.87 7.05
N LEU A 133 11.07 -0.94 6.58
CA LEU A 133 10.98 0.48 6.98
C LEU A 133 9.63 1.10 6.56
N ALA A 134 9.15 0.80 5.36
CA ALA A 134 7.84 1.24 4.90
C ALA A 134 6.70 0.60 5.72
N ARG A 135 6.88 -0.65 6.18
CA ARG A 135 5.94 -1.34 7.08
C ARG A 135 5.83 -0.66 8.43
N ILE A 136 6.95 -0.33 9.06
CA ILE A 136 6.97 0.42 10.31
C ILE A 136 6.25 1.76 10.13
N SER A 137 6.58 2.53 9.08
CA SER A 137 5.93 3.82 8.80
C SER A 137 4.40 3.72 8.62
N SER A 138 3.94 2.70 7.88
CA SER A 138 2.51 2.50 7.61
C SER A 138 1.74 2.08 8.88
N HIS A 139 2.29 1.16 9.67
CA HIS A 139 1.65 0.74 10.93
C HIS A 139 1.65 1.84 11.98
N MET A 140 2.71 2.65 12.08
CA MET A 140 2.75 3.81 12.97
C MET A 140 1.60 4.78 12.69
N LEU A 141 1.36 5.11 11.41
CA LEU A 141 0.20 5.93 11.08
C LEU A 141 -1.12 5.20 11.35
N GLY A 142 -1.24 3.93 10.96
CA GLY A 142 -2.46 3.16 11.15
C GLY A 142 -2.88 3.09 12.63
N VAL A 143 -1.93 2.86 13.53
CA VAL A 143 -2.14 2.85 14.98
C VAL A 143 -2.42 4.27 15.50
N GLY A 144 -1.62 5.26 15.10
CA GLY A 144 -1.76 6.64 15.57
C GLY A 144 -3.10 7.26 15.19
N VAL A 145 -3.54 7.05 13.95
CA VAL A 145 -4.85 7.53 13.46
C VAL A 145 -6.00 6.79 14.12
N CYS A 146 -5.91 5.46 14.25
CA CYS A 146 -6.92 4.69 14.96
C CYS A 146 -7.09 5.16 16.40
N ALA A 147 -5.98 5.43 17.10
CA ALA A 147 -6.01 5.98 18.45
C ALA A 147 -6.63 7.39 18.47
N MET A 148 -6.29 8.25 17.51
CA MET A 148 -6.85 9.61 17.40
C MET A 148 -8.37 9.59 17.19
N ASP A 149 -8.87 8.74 16.30
CA ASP A 149 -10.31 8.63 16.00
C ASP A 149 -11.11 8.10 17.19
N VAL A 150 -10.50 7.27 18.04
CA VAL A 150 -11.10 6.83 19.32
C VAL A 150 -11.04 7.93 20.39
N GLY A 151 -10.12 8.90 20.25
CA GLY A 151 -9.99 10.10 21.09
C GLY A 151 -8.60 10.32 21.70
N ALA A 152 -7.64 9.43 21.47
CA ALA A 152 -6.28 9.48 22.03
C ALA A 152 -5.30 10.23 21.11
N MET A 153 -5.38 11.56 21.08
CA MET A 153 -4.55 12.42 20.23
C MET A 153 -3.04 12.39 20.56
N THR A 154 -2.66 12.11 21.80
CA THR A 154 -1.23 12.09 22.20
C THR A 154 -0.45 11.00 21.48
N VAL A 155 -1.05 9.82 21.30
CA VAL A 155 -0.40 8.69 20.62
C VAL A 155 -0.12 9.02 19.16
N PHE A 156 -1.04 9.73 18.49
CA PHE A 156 -0.84 10.20 17.12
C PHE A 156 0.43 11.05 16.99
N LEU A 157 0.67 11.98 17.92
CA LEU A 157 1.88 12.82 17.89
C LEU A 157 3.16 11.99 18.06
N TYR A 158 3.18 10.99 18.95
CA TYR A 158 4.34 10.11 19.14
C TYR A 158 4.62 9.26 17.90
N THR A 159 3.58 8.72 17.27
CA THR A 159 3.76 7.97 16.01
C THR A 159 4.28 8.85 14.88
N PHE A 160 3.88 10.14 14.83
CA PHE A 160 4.34 11.07 13.82
C PHE A 160 5.80 11.50 14.00
N THR A 161 6.29 11.65 15.24
CA THR A 161 7.71 11.98 15.47
C THR A 161 8.62 10.87 14.97
N GLU A 162 8.26 9.60 15.19
CA GLU A 162 9.02 8.47 14.66
C GLU A 162 8.91 8.36 13.14
N ARG A 163 7.71 8.61 12.59
CA ARG A 163 7.49 8.63 11.14
C ARG A 163 8.32 9.72 10.43
N GLU A 164 8.53 10.87 11.08
CA GLU A 164 9.40 11.93 10.55
C GLU A 164 10.85 11.46 10.41
N LYS A 165 11.36 10.69 11.38
CA LYS A 165 12.70 10.08 11.29
C LYS A 165 12.78 9.11 10.10
N VAL A 166 11.74 8.31 9.87
CA VAL A 166 11.66 7.45 8.68
C VAL A 166 11.67 8.27 7.39
N TYR A 167 10.99 9.41 7.34
CA TYR A 167 11.04 10.28 6.16
C TYR A 167 12.39 10.90 5.90
N ASN A 168 13.12 11.29 6.94
CA ASN A 168 14.49 11.78 6.79
C ASN A 168 15.39 10.68 6.22
N MET A 169 15.20 9.42 6.62
CA MET A 169 15.93 8.28 6.04
C MET A 169 15.53 8.02 4.58
N CYS A 170 14.23 8.07 4.26
CA CYS A 170 13.76 7.98 2.87
C CYS A 170 14.33 9.10 2.00
N GLU A 171 14.43 10.31 2.53
CA GLU A 171 15.03 11.45 1.83
C GLU A 171 16.53 11.26 1.60
N GLN A 172 17.28 10.77 2.59
CA GLN A 172 18.71 10.45 2.41
C GLN A 172 18.94 9.37 1.34
N LEU A 173 18.05 8.38 1.26
CA LEU A 173 18.17 7.25 0.35
C LEU A 173 17.71 7.60 -1.08
N THR A 174 16.68 8.43 -1.22
CA THR A 174 15.96 8.64 -2.50
C THR A 174 16.03 10.07 -3.02
N GLY A 175 16.28 11.04 -2.14
CA GLY A 175 16.16 12.47 -2.41
C GLY A 175 14.74 13.03 -2.26
N ALA A 176 13.75 12.19 -1.89
CA ALA A 176 12.37 12.60 -1.69
C ALA A 176 11.79 11.98 -0.42
N ARG A 177 10.86 12.69 0.22
CA ARG A 177 10.24 12.24 1.47
C ARG A 177 9.11 11.22 1.29
N PHE A 178 8.22 11.47 0.32
CA PHE A 178 7.03 10.64 0.08
C PHE A 178 7.07 9.93 -1.28
N THR A 179 7.24 10.66 -2.38
CA THR A 179 7.27 10.07 -3.73
C THR A 179 8.70 9.66 -4.09
N THR A 180 9.07 8.46 -3.64
CA THR A 180 10.47 8.01 -3.67
C THR A 180 10.96 7.55 -5.04
N SER A 181 10.12 6.84 -5.81
CA SER A 181 10.43 6.25 -7.13
C SER A 181 11.83 5.60 -7.19
N TYR A 182 12.25 5.00 -6.07
CA TYR A 182 13.61 4.56 -5.82
C TYR A 182 13.90 3.21 -6.46
N THR A 183 12.97 2.27 -6.29
CA THR A 183 13.04 0.96 -6.93
C THR A 183 12.75 1.11 -8.41
N ARG A 184 13.58 0.50 -9.26
CA ARG A 184 13.36 0.43 -10.71
C ARG A 184 13.25 -1.02 -11.12
N VAL A 185 12.65 -1.28 -12.27
CA VAL A 185 12.65 -2.64 -12.83
C VAL A 185 14.09 -3.03 -13.11
N GLY A 186 14.57 -4.11 -12.48
CA GLY A 186 15.96 -4.59 -12.59
C GLY A 186 16.90 -4.11 -11.48
N GLY A 187 16.41 -3.34 -10.50
CA GLY A 187 17.21 -2.96 -9.31
C GLY A 187 16.72 -1.72 -8.58
N GLN A 188 17.62 -0.80 -8.29
CA GLN A 188 17.39 0.46 -7.60
C GLN A 188 18.16 1.58 -8.28
N LEU A 189 17.73 2.83 -8.03
CA LEU A 189 18.37 4.00 -8.64
C LEU A 189 19.80 4.23 -8.13
N ARG A 190 20.04 4.02 -6.83
CA ARG A 190 21.31 4.31 -6.14
C ARG A 190 21.53 3.29 -5.04
N ASP A 191 22.79 3.06 -4.66
CA ASP A 191 23.10 2.31 -3.45
C ASP A 191 22.90 3.18 -2.19
N MET A 192 22.93 2.54 -1.03
CA MET A 192 22.85 3.16 0.29
C MET A 192 23.99 4.17 0.51
N PRO A 193 23.71 5.38 1.04
CA PRO A 193 24.76 6.36 1.34
C PRO A 193 25.66 5.88 2.49
N PRO A 194 26.92 6.35 2.56
CA PRO A 194 27.84 5.96 3.63
C PRO A 194 27.31 6.43 5.00
N GLY A 195 27.31 5.53 5.99
CA GLY A 195 26.84 5.80 7.36
C GLY A 195 25.32 5.67 7.57
N PHE A 196 24.56 5.26 6.54
CA PHE A 196 23.12 5.02 6.67
C PHE A 196 22.81 3.85 7.61
N ASP A 197 23.66 2.83 7.64
CA ASP A 197 23.58 1.68 8.53
C ASP A 197 23.55 2.09 10.01
N ALA A 198 24.41 3.02 10.43
CA ALA A 198 24.43 3.56 11.78
C ALA A 198 23.13 4.33 12.09
N THR A 199 22.66 5.17 11.17
CA THR A 199 21.41 5.94 11.32
C THR A 199 20.20 5.02 11.48
N VAL A 200 20.11 3.96 10.67
CA VAL A 200 19.03 2.98 10.78
C VAL A 200 19.10 2.24 12.12
N ARG A 201 20.29 1.80 12.57
CA ARG A 201 20.44 1.13 13.87
C ARG A 201 19.95 2.02 15.03
N GLN A 202 20.37 3.28 15.04
CA GLN A 202 19.92 4.25 16.04
C GLN A 202 18.39 4.40 16.02
N PHE A 203 17.81 4.54 14.83
CA PHE A 203 16.35 4.62 14.69
C PHE A 203 15.64 3.38 15.23
N LEU A 204 16.15 2.17 14.94
CA LEU A 204 15.53 0.93 15.42
C LEU A 204 15.52 0.84 16.95
N ASP A 205 16.57 1.33 17.61
CA ASP A 205 16.65 1.36 19.07
C ASP A 205 15.64 2.36 19.66
N GLU A 206 15.59 3.58 19.13
CA GLU A 206 14.61 4.61 19.55
C GLU A 206 13.16 4.19 19.26
N CYS A 207 12.92 3.58 18.10
CA CYS A 207 11.61 3.10 17.68
C CYS A 207 11.11 1.97 18.61
N SER A 208 12.01 1.09 19.07
CA SER A 208 11.63 0.03 20.02
C SER A 208 11.13 0.59 21.36
N VAL A 209 11.75 1.67 21.85
CA VAL A 209 11.33 2.33 23.10
C VAL A 209 9.96 2.99 22.94
N THR A 210 9.77 3.72 21.83
CA THR A 210 8.51 4.43 21.57
C THR A 210 7.34 3.47 21.32
N ILE A 211 7.55 2.31 20.69
CA ILE A 211 6.52 1.26 20.58
C ILE A 211 6.06 0.80 21.96
N GLU A 212 6.99 0.58 22.90
CA GLU A 212 6.66 0.16 24.27
C GLU A 212 5.98 1.27 25.08
N GLU A 213 6.29 2.54 24.82
CA GLU A 213 5.56 3.67 25.40
C GLU A 213 4.13 3.75 24.87
N ILE A 214 3.92 3.56 23.56
CA ILE A 214 2.60 3.51 22.94
C ILE A 214 1.79 2.34 23.51
N ALA A 215 2.39 1.16 23.61
CA ALA A 215 1.79 -0.02 24.22
C ALA A 215 1.35 0.25 25.67
N LYS A 216 2.20 0.89 26.49
CA LYS A 216 1.83 1.27 27.87
C LYS A 216 0.62 2.21 27.94
N LEU A 217 0.48 3.11 26.98
CA LEU A 217 -0.63 4.08 26.93
C LEU A 217 -1.95 3.47 26.44
N LEU A 218 -1.89 2.46 25.56
CA LEU A 218 -3.08 1.89 24.91
C LEU A 218 -3.48 0.51 25.46
N ASP A 219 -2.55 -0.42 25.64
CA ASP A 219 -2.85 -1.84 25.90
C ASP A 219 -3.66 -2.05 27.18
N LYS A 220 -3.36 -1.26 28.23
CA LYS A 220 -4.01 -1.37 29.54
C LYS A 220 -5.07 -0.29 29.77
N ASN A 221 -5.32 0.56 28.79
CA ASN A 221 -6.28 1.63 28.94
C ASN A 221 -7.70 1.10 28.78
N LYS A 222 -8.46 1.12 29.89
CA LYS A 222 -9.84 0.64 29.92
C LYS A 222 -10.72 1.31 28.86
N ILE A 223 -10.57 2.61 28.62
CA ILE A 223 -11.37 3.34 27.62
C ILE A 223 -11.07 2.82 26.21
N PHE A 224 -9.81 2.51 25.92
CA PHE A 224 -9.41 2.00 24.61
C PHE A 224 -9.91 0.56 24.41
N LEU A 225 -9.78 -0.28 25.43
CA LEU A 225 -10.29 -1.64 25.46
C LEU A 225 -11.82 -1.69 25.27
N ASP A 226 -12.57 -0.91 26.04
CA ASP A 226 -14.05 -0.84 25.97
C ASP A 226 -14.55 -0.38 24.58
N ARG A 227 -13.72 0.32 23.80
CA ARG A 227 -14.07 0.85 22.47
C ARG A 227 -13.62 -0.04 21.31
N MET A 228 -12.70 -0.97 21.55
CA MET A 228 -12.05 -1.78 20.51
C MET A 228 -12.35 -3.27 20.65
N MET A 229 -12.52 -3.77 21.87
CA MET A 229 -12.93 -5.15 22.12
C MET A 229 -14.38 -5.35 21.68
N ASP A 230 -14.68 -6.52 21.10
CA ASP A 230 -16.00 -6.91 20.58
C ASP A 230 -16.58 -6.01 19.47
N VAL A 231 -15.79 -5.07 18.93
CA VAL A 231 -16.20 -4.20 17.81
C VAL A 231 -15.65 -4.73 16.49
N GLY A 232 -16.55 -4.94 15.52
CA GLY A 232 -16.18 -5.37 14.17
C GLY A 232 -15.51 -6.74 14.14
N ALA A 233 -16.02 -7.68 14.93
CA ALA A 233 -15.55 -9.06 14.97
C ALA A 233 -15.82 -9.75 13.62
N ILE A 234 -14.79 -10.33 13.02
CA ILE A 234 -14.88 -11.05 11.74
C ILE A 234 -14.51 -12.51 11.99
N SER A 235 -15.42 -13.42 11.62
CA SER A 235 -15.15 -14.84 11.73
C SER A 235 -14.13 -15.29 10.67
N ARG A 236 -13.41 -16.37 10.97
CA ARG A 236 -12.45 -17.01 10.07
C ARG A 236 -13.03 -17.30 8.68
N GLU A 237 -14.25 -17.85 8.65
CA GLU A 237 -14.93 -18.24 7.41
C GLU A 237 -15.32 -17.02 6.57
N SER A 238 -15.86 -15.97 7.21
CA SER A 238 -16.21 -14.72 6.54
C SER A 238 -14.99 -13.99 6.00
N ALA A 239 -13.88 -13.95 6.75
CA ALA A 239 -12.63 -13.33 6.30
C ALA A 239 -12.10 -13.98 5.00
N ILE A 240 -12.18 -15.31 4.91
CA ILE A 240 -11.78 -16.07 3.72
C ILE A 240 -12.78 -15.84 2.57
N ALA A 241 -14.09 -15.89 2.85
CA ALA A 241 -15.13 -15.70 1.85
C ALA A 241 -15.09 -14.30 1.19
N TRP A 242 -14.77 -13.26 1.97
CA TRP A 242 -14.60 -11.89 1.47
C TRP A 242 -13.23 -11.62 0.84
N GLY A 243 -12.30 -12.58 0.90
CA GLY A 243 -10.95 -12.42 0.34
C GLY A 243 -10.09 -11.39 1.08
N MET A 244 -10.33 -11.20 2.38
CA MET A 244 -9.52 -10.30 3.23
C MET A 244 -8.07 -10.82 3.33
N THR A 245 -7.12 -9.91 3.49
CA THR A 245 -5.69 -10.23 3.55
C THR A 245 -4.96 -9.44 4.63
N GLY A 246 -3.71 -9.82 4.91
CA GLY A 246 -2.83 -9.10 5.85
C GLY A 246 -3.28 -9.16 7.31
N PRO A 247 -3.08 -8.06 8.07
CA PRO A 247 -3.40 -8.01 9.50
C PRO A 247 -4.86 -8.34 9.82
N ASN A 248 -5.79 -8.00 8.92
CA ASN A 248 -7.22 -8.27 9.13
C ASN A 248 -7.52 -9.78 9.07
N LEU A 249 -6.84 -10.51 8.18
CA LEU A 249 -6.97 -11.96 8.05
C LEU A 249 -6.28 -12.69 9.22
N ARG A 250 -5.09 -12.22 9.61
CA ARG A 250 -4.30 -12.75 10.73
C ARG A 250 -4.98 -12.56 12.09
N ALA A 251 -5.68 -11.44 12.27
CA ALA A 251 -6.46 -11.18 13.48
C ALA A 251 -7.67 -12.11 13.65
N SER A 252 -8.12 -12.76 12.56
CA SER A 252 -9.28 -13.66 12.53
C SER A 252 -8.88 -15.16 12.63
N GLY A 253 -7.66 -15.46 13.06
CA GLY A 253 -7.15 -16.82 13.28
C GLY A 253 -6.59 -17.53 12.05
N VAL A 254 -6.37 -16.84 10.92
CA VAL A 254 -5.77 -17.44 9.72
C VAL A 254 -4.29 -17.07 9.62
N ALA A 255 -3.43 -18.06 9.82
CA ALA A 255 -1.99 -17.96 9.62
C ALA A 255 -1.64 -17.94 8.13
N ARG A 256 -1.78 -16.77 7.47
CA ARG A 256 -1.36 -16.57 6.07
C ARG A 256 -0.48 -15.32 5.98
N ASP A 257 0.72 -15.47 5.45
CA ASP A 257 1.66 -14.38 5.20
C ASP A 257 2.51 -14.73 3.98
N LEU A 258 2.44 -13.92 2.92
CA LEU A 258 3.15 -14.21 1.68
C LEU A 258 4.67 -14.24 1.86
N ARG A 259 5.22 -13.61 2.90
CA ARG A 259 6.67 -13.64 3.19
C ARG A 259 7.14 -15.02 3.64
N LYS A 260 6.26 -15.85 4.22
CA LYS A 260 6.55 -17.24 4.61
C LYS A 260 5.97 -18.27 3.63
N ASP A 261 4.75 -18.05 3.15
CA ASP A 261 4.04 -19.02 2.29
C ASP A 261 4.59 -19.02 0.86
N SER A 262 4.94 -17.85 0.33
CA SER A 262 5.46 -17.67 -1.02
C SER A 262 6.60 -16.64 -1.02
N PRO A 263 7.73 -16.96 -0.39
CA PRO A 263 8.79 -16.02 -0.13
C PRO A 263 9.35 -15.40 -1.41
N TYR A 264 9.67 -14.11 -1.32
CA TYR A 264 10.30 -13.32 -2.38
C TYR A 264 11.50 -12.57 -1.81
N LEU A 265 12.41 -12.07 -2.66
CA LEU A 265 13.57 -11.25 -2.27
C LEU A 265 14.47 -11.84 -1.15
N GLY A 266 14.43 -13.16 -0.93
CA GLY A 266 15.21 -13.82 0.10
C GLY A 266 14.67 -13.69 1.53
N TYR A 267 13.38 -13.42 1.71
CA TYR A 267 12.73 -13.43 3.04
C TYR A 267 12.95 -14.74 3.83
N GLU A 268 13.22 -15.86 3.15
CA GLU A 268 13.57 -17.18 3.74
C GLU A 268 14.81 -17.15 4.65
N LYS A 269 15.70 -16.18 4.46
CA LYS A 269 16.96 -16.08 5.21
C LYS A 269 16.79 -15.41 6.57
N TYR A 270 15.64 -14.80 6.83
CA TYR A 270 15.38 -14.02 8.03
C TYR A 270 14.44 -14.75 8.96
N ASP A 271 14.73 -14.68 10.26
CA ASP A 271 13.94 -15.33 11.30
C ASP A 271 13.00 -14.31 11.95
N PHE A 272 11.70 -14.50 11.74
CA PHE A 272 10.64 -13.66 12.28
C PHE A 272 9.37 -14.47 12.54
N ASP A 273 8.55 -14.00 13.46
CA ASP A 273 7.28 -14.61 13.81
C ASP A 273 6.11 -13.86 13.17
N VAL A 274 5.04 -14.59 12.82
CA VAL A 274 3.84 -13.99 12.24
C VAL A 274 2.79 -13.90 13.35
N PRO A 275 2.35 -12.70 13.75
CA PRO A 275 1.37 -12.58 14.83
C PRO A 275 0.00 -13.02 14.34
N ILE A 276 -0.67 -13.83 15.17
CA ILE A 276 -2.02 -14.34 14.93
C ILE A 276 -2.83 -14.04 16.19
N ALA A 277 -4.08 -13.66 15.99
CA ALA A 277 -5.06 -13.55 17.05
C ALA A 277 -6.34 -14.30 16.63
N GLU A 278 -7.13 -14.75 17.61
CA GLU A 278 -8.31 -15.59 17.36
C GLU A 278 -9.64 -14.81 17.40
N GLU A 279 -9.66 -13.66 18.06
CA GLU A 279 -10.87 -12.91 18.39
C GLU A 279 -11.49 -12.18 17.19
N GLY A 280 -10.68 -11.81 16.18
CA GLY A 280 -11.17 -11.18 14.95
C GLY A 280 -11.68 -9.74 15.10
N ASP A 281 -11.54 -9.15 16.29
CA ASP A 281 -12.03 -7.81 16.64
C ASP A 281 -11.02 -6.69 16.28
N CYS A 282 -11.42 -5.45 16.51
CA CYS A 282 -10.55 -4.29 16.27
C CYS A 282 -9.30 -4.31 17.16
N TYR A 283 -9.40 -4.80 18.39
CA TYR A 283 -8.28 -4.87 19.32
C TYR A 283 -7.23 -5.92 18.89
N ALA A 284 -7.64 -7.11 18.48
CA ALA A 284 -6.78 -8.13 17.88
C ALA A 284 -6.02 -7.59 16.65
N ARG A 285 -6.72 -6.85 15.77
CA ARG A 285 -6.08 -6.19 14.61
C ARG A 285 -5.05 -5.14 15.02
N TYR A 286 -5.29 -4.42 16.12
CA TYR A 286 -4.33 -3.48 16.68
C TYR A 286 -3.09 -4.22 17.22
N LEU A 287 -3.29 -5.27 18.02
CA LEU A 287 -2.20 -6.09 18.56
C LEU A 287 -1.34 -6.73 17.47
N CYS A 288 -1.96 -7.27 16.42
CA CYS A 288 -1.23 -7.81 15.26
C CYS A 288 -0.30 -6.77 14.63
N ARG A 289 -0.76 -5.52 14.46
CA ARG A 289 0.07 -4.44 13.90
C ARG A 289 1.19 -4.02 14.83
N MET A 290 0.93 -3.95 16.14
CA MET A 290 1.96 -3.65 17.13
C MET A 290 3.07 -4.71 17.12
N GLU A 291 2.69 -5.98 17.06
CA GLU A 291 3.65 -7.08 17.00
C GLU A 291 4.37 -7.15 15.65
N GLU A 292 3.68 -6.87 14.52
CA GLU A 292 4.32 -6.75 13.21
C GLU A 292 5.42 -5.68 13.21
N MET A 293 5.24 -4.55 13.90
CA MET A 293 6.31 -3.55 14.03
C MET A 293 7.53 -4.08 14.79
N ARG A 294 7.33 -4.85 15.87
CA ARG A 294 8.44 -5.49 16.61
C ARG A 294 9.19 -6.49 15.73
N GLN A 295 8.46 -7.29 14.94
CA GLN A 295 9.05 -8.26 14.02
C GLN A 295 9.77 -7.58 12.85
N SER A 296 9.24 -6.48 12.31
CA SER A 296 9.94 -5.67 11.31
C SER A 296 11.26 -5.09 11.84
N ILE A 297 11.31 -4.63 13.09
CA ILE A 297 12.56 -4.19 13.72
C ILE A 297 13.57 -5.34 13.78
N ARG A 298 13.13 -6.56 14.14
CA ARG A 298 13.97 -7.76 14.17
C ARG A 298 14.53 -8.09 12.78
N ILE A 299 13.70 -8.05 11.74
CA ILE A 299 14.13 -8.28 10.35
C ILE A 299 15.15 -7.21 9.92
N CYS A 300 14.87 -5.92 10.17
CA CYS A 300 15.79 -4.83 9.82
C CYS A 300 17.19 -5.02 10.45
N ARG A 301 17.26 -5.43 11.73
CA ARG A 301 18.54 -5.74 12.39
C ARG A 301 19.29 -6.88 11.70
N GLN A 302 18.60 -7.98 11.40
CA GLN A 302 19.20 -9.12 10.71
C GLN A 302 19.68 -8.76 9.29
N VAL A 303 18.92 -7.95 8.55
CA VAL A 303 19.31 -7.48 7.22
C VAL A 303 20.60 -6.67 7.29
N LEU A 304 20.73 -5.77 8.29
CA LEU A 304 21.94 -4.96 8.47
C LEU A 304 23.16 -5.79 8.88
N ASP A 305 22.98 -6.89 9.60
CA ASP A 305 24.08 -7.78 10.00
C ASP A 305 24.51 -8.75 8.88
N THR A 306 23.60 -9.10 7.98
CA THR A 306 23.82 -10.08 6.90
C THR A 306 24.03 -9.45 5.52
N MET A 307 24.08 -8.12 5.43
CA MET A 307 24.09 -7.40 4.15
C MET A 307 25.35 -7.75 3.32
N PRO A 308 25.19 -8.38 2.14
CA PRO A 308 26.33 -8.73 1.32
C PRO A 308 26.86 -7.51 0.56
N GLU A 309 28.17 -7.51 0.30
CA GLU A 309 28.80 -6.60 -0.66
C GLU A 309 28.51 -7.06 -2.10
N GLY A 310 28.38 -6.13 -3.04
CA GLY A 310 28.15 -6.45 -4.45
C GLY A 310 27.38 -5.38 -5.22
N PRO A 311 27.05 -5.65 -6.50
CA PRO A 311 26.20 -4.76 -7.27
C PRO A 311 24.76 -4.81 -6.76
N VAL A 312 24.11 -3.66 -6.73
CA VAL A 312 22.69 -3.51 -6.36
C VAL A 312 21.78 -3.86 -7.55
N ASN A 313 22.23 -3.52 -8.75
CA ASN A 313 21.48 -3.70 -9.99
C ASN A 313 21.94 -4.95 -10.75
N LEU A 314 21.03 -5.50 -11.56
CA LEU A 314 21.39 -6.49 -12.58
C LEU A 314 22.46 -5.90 -13.51
N ALA A 315 23.49 -6.69 -13.81
CA ALA A 315 24.64 -6.28 -14.62
C ALA A 315 24.35 -6.23 -16.14
N ASP A 316 23.08 -6.42 -16.55
CA ASP A 316 22.74 -6.46 -17.96
C ASP A 316 22.72 -5.03 -18.54
N SER A 317 23.76 -4.71 -19.31
CA SER A 317 24.06 -3.35 -19.79
C SER A 317 23.01 -2.79 -20.75
N LYS A 318 22.16 -3.64 -21.32
CA LYS A 318 21.18 -3.23 -22.35
C LYS A 318 19.87 -2.73 -21.78
N SER A 319 19.51 -3.14 -20.57
CA SER A 319 18.17 -2.89 -20.01
C SER A 319 18.18 -1.86 -18.88
N MET A 320 19.34 -1.48 -18.39
CA MET A 320 19.51 -0.50 -17.32
C MET A 320 20.18 0.77 -17.82
N LEU A 321 19.93 1.86 -17.11
CA LEU A 321 20.64 3.12 -17.36
C LEU A 321 22.10 2.96 -16.94
N PRO A 322 23.07 3.17 -17.83
CA PRO A 322 24.48 3.07 -17.50
C PRO A 322 24.93 4.24 -16.61
N ASN A 323 26.06 4.04 -15.92
CA ASN A 323 26.65 5.05 -15.06
C ASN A 323 26.96 6.33 -15.85
N LYS A 324 26.61 7.48 -15.29
CA LYS A 324 26.73 8.78 -15.97
C LYS A 324 28.16 9.09 -16.42
N GLU A 325 29.16 8.69 -15.64
CA GLU A 325 30.58 8.81 -16.02
C GLU A 325 30.91 8.03 -17.30
N ARG A 326 30.37 6.81 -17.45
CA ARG A 326 30.59 5.98 -18.65
C ARG A 326 29.87 6.52 -19.88
N VAL A 327 28.66 7.06 -19.70
CA VAL A 327 27.88 7.71 -20.76
C VAL A 327 28.64 8.88 -21.39
N LEU A 328 29.42 9.62 -20.60
CA LEU A 328 30.20 10.75 -21.10
C LEU A 328 31.48 10.31 -21.82
N MET A 329 31.94 9.08 -21.63
CA MET A 329 33.24 8.58 -22.10
C MET A 329 33.13 7.56 -23.23
N SER A 330 32.01 6.83 -23.35
CA SER A 330 31.79 5.80 -24.36
C SER A 330 30.54 6.09 -25.20
N MET A 331 30.67 5.98 -26.52
CA MET A 331 29.56 6.15 -27.47
C MET A 331 28.51 5.04 -27.31
N GLU A 332 28.92 3.81 -27.02
CA GLU A 332 28.02 2.67 -26.85
C GLU A 332 27.07 2.91 -25.68
N GLU A 333 27.60 3.36 -24.54
CA GLU A 333 26.85 3.66 -23.33
C GLU A 333 25.88 4.84 -23.54
N LEU A 334 26.26 5.81 -24.38
CA LEU A 334 25.38 6.90 -24.78
C LEU A 334 24.20 6.41 -25.64
N ILE A 335 24.46 5.51 -26.58
CA ILE A 335 23.41 4.88 -27.40
C ILE A 335 22.46 4.08 -26.50
N HIS A 336 23.00 3.28 -25.57
CA HIS A 336 22.20 2.53 -24.61
C HIS A 336 21.35 3.43 -23.73
N HIS A 337 21.93 4.50 -23.17
CA HIS A 337 21.19 5.50 -22.39
C HIS A 337 20.05 6.12 -23.22
N PHE A 338 20.30 6.47 -24.48
CA PHE A 338 19.29 7.05 -25.37
C PHE A 338 18.14 6.08 -25.65
N ILE A 339 18.43 4.81 -25.96
CA ILE A 339 17.41 3.79 -26.23
C ILE A 339 16.56 3.53 -24.98
N VAL A 340 17.19 3.29 -23.82
CA VAL A 340 16.46 3.00 -22.57
C VAL A 340 15.60 4.17 -22.13
N ALA A 341 16.07 5.42 -22.33
CA ALA A 341 15.30 6.61 -21.96
C ALA A 341 14.13 6.92 -22.91
N THR A 342 14.24 6.56 -24.19
CA THR A 342 13.23 6.90 -25.21
C THR A 342 12.26 5.76 -25.51
N GLN A 343 12.76 4.53 -25.69
CA GLN A 343 11.97 3.35 -26.04
C GLN A 343 11.59 2.51 -24.80
N GLY A 344 12.36 2.62 -23.71
CA GLY A 344 12.12 1.85 -22.49
C GLY A 344 12.64 0.41 -22.57
N ILE A 345 12.22 -0.41 -21.62
CA ILE A 345 12.58 -1.83 -21.53
C ILE A 345 11.48 -2.64 -22.21
N ASP A 346 11.84 -3.46 -23.19
CA ASP A 346 10.91 -4.38 -23.84
C ASP A 346 10.65 -5.62 -22.98
N ALA A 347 9.38 -5.93 -22.79
CA ALA A 347 8.91 -7.13 -22.11
C ALA A 347 8.59 -8.25 -23.09
N PRO A 348 8.83 -9.53 -22.74
CA PRO A 348 8.31 -10.66 -23.49
C PRO A 348 6.77 -10.68 -23.48
N ALA A 349 6.18 -11.36 -24.46
CA ALA A 349 4.74 -11.62 -24.45
C ALA A 349 4.39 -12.66 -23.37
N GLY A 350 3.39 -12.38 -22.56
CA GLY A 350 2.98 -13.27 -21.47
C GLY A 350 2.09 -12.60 -20.43
N GLU A 351 1.57 -13.42 -19.51
CA GLU A 351 0.75 -12.99 -18.38
C GLU A 351 1.43 -13.38 -17.08
N VAL A 352 1.49 -12.45 -16.13
CA VAL A 352 2.07 -12.71 -14.81
C VAL A 352 1.20 -12.07 -13.72
N TYR A 353 0.95 -12.85 -12.67
CA TYR A 353 0.49 -12.34 -11.38
C TYR A 353 1.62 -12.48 -10.35
N PHE A 354 1.88 -11.38 -9.65
CA PHE A 354 2.75 -11.36 -8.48
C PHE A 354 2.05 -10.58 -7.37
N ALA A 355 2.14 -11.12 -6.16
CA ALA A 355 1.58 -10.52 -4.97
C ALA A 355 2.66 -10.43 -3.90
N ALA A 356 2.73 -9.28 -3.24
CA ALA A 356 3.62 -9.03 -2.12
C ALA A 356 2.82 -8.75 -0.86
N GLU A 357 3.38 -9.10 0.29
CA GLU A 357 2.80 -8.75 1.59
C GLU A 357 3.11 -7.28 1.90
N ASN A 358 2.20 -6.39 1.56
CA ASN A 358 2.27 -4.98 1.93
C ASN A 358 1.76 -4.78 3.37
N PRO A 359 2.00 -3.64 4.05
CA PRO A 359 1.54 -3.41 5.43
C PRO A 359 0.01 -3.45 5.59
N LYS A 360 -0.74 -3.16 4.52
CA LYS A 360 -2.20 -3.25 4.50
C LYS A 360 -2.72 -4.65 4.15
N GLY A 361 -1.87 -5.53 3.63
CA GLY A 361 -2.21 -6.86 3.15
C GLY A 361 -1.62 -7.16 1.77
N GLU A 362 -2.27 -8.06 1.04
CA GLU A 362 -1.79 -8.57 -0.24
C GLU A 362 -1.94 -7.52 -1.35
N LEU A 363 -0.83 -6.90 -1.76
CA LEU A 363 -0.78 -6.02 -2.93
C LEU A 363 -0.37 -6.83 -4.16
N GLY A 364 -1.29 -6.97 -5.10
CA GLY A 364 -1.10 -7.79 -6.30
C GLY A 364 -1.06 -6.97 -7.59
N PHE A 365 -0.15 -7.33 -8.48
CA PHE A 365 -0.08 -6.80 -9.84
C PHE A 365 -0.29 -7.95 -10.83
N TYR A 366 -1.34 -7.82 -11.64
CA TYR A 366 -1.56 -8.66 -12.82
C TYR A 366 -1.16 -7.88 -14.06
N ILE A 367 -0.18 -8.40 -14.79
CA ILE A 367 0.38 -7.76 -15.99
C ILE A 367 0.20 -8.71 -17.16
N HIS A 368 -0.46 -8.23 -18.21
CA HIS A 368 -0.52 -8.89 -19.50
C HIS A 368 0.28 -8.06 -20.52
N SER A 369 1.29 -8.68 -21.12
CA SER A 369 2.16 -8.12 -22.14
C SER A 369 1.94 -8.86 -23.46
N LYS A 370 1.82 -8.11 -24.57
CA LYS A 370 1.81 -8.67 -25.94
C LYS A 370 3.20 -8.63 -26.59
N GLY A 371 4.23 -8.28 -25.83
CA GLY A 371 5.55 -7.93 -26.35
C GLY A 371 5.71 -6.42 -26.51
N GLY A 372 6.89 -5.89 -26.17
CA GLY A 372 7.25 -4.48 -26.31
C GLY A 372 7.36 -3.72 -24.98
N GLY A 373 7.58 -2.41 -25.05
CA GLY A 373 7.94 -1.58 -23.90
C GLY A 373 6.78 -1.06 -23.03
N VAL A 374 5.54 -1.43 -23.33
CA VAL A 374 4.33 -0.93 -22.65
C VAL A 374 3.41 -2.10 -22.31
N PRO A 375 2.87 -2.19 -21.08
CA PRO A 375 1.95 -3.27 -20.71
C PRO A 375 0.63 -3.13 -21.48
N TYR A 376 0.12 -4.22 -22.04
CA TYR A 376 -1.17 -4.21 -22.73
C TYR A 376 -2.33 -4.06 -21.74
N ARG A 377 -2.22 -4.71 -20.58
CA ARG A 377 -3.12 -4.50 -19.44
C ARG A 377 -2.35 -4.63 -18.14
N LEU A 378 -2.62 -3.71 -17.21
CA LEU A 378 -2.16 -3.80 -15.83
C LEU A 378 -3.38 -3.68 -14.91
N LYS A 379 -3.61 -4.71 -14.10
CA LYS A 379 -4.68 -4.73 -13.09
C LYS A 379 -4.04 -4.77 -11.71
N ILE A 380 -4.51 -3.87 -10.84
CA ILE A 380 -4.02 -3.75 -9.46
C ILE A 380 -5.07 -4.40 -8.55
N ARG A 381 -4.60 -5.30 -7.67
CA ARG A 381 -5.36 -5.79 -6.52
C ARG A 381 -4.90 -5.01 -5.30
N SER A 382 -5.75 -4.09 -4.85
CA SER A 382 -5.53 -3.21 -3.70
C SER A 382 -6.24 -3.67 -2.45
#